data_AF-A0A7Y2Z282-F1
#
_entry.id   AF-A0A7Y2Z282-F1
#
_cell.length_a   1.000
_cell.length_b   1.000
_cell.length_c   1.000
_cell.angle_alpha   90.00
_cell.angle_beta   90.00
_cell.angle_gamma   90.00
#
_symmetry.space_group_name_H-M   'P 1'
#
loop_
_entity.id
_entity.type
_entity.pdbx_description
1 polymer ?
#
loop_
_entity_poly.entity_id
_entity_poly.type
_entity_poly.pdbx_seq_one_letter_code
_entity_poly.pdbx_strand_id
1 'polypeptide(L)'
;MAHDHKLAIFRGLITFKSNERKIWGVFAFLSVVTVVEVALGIIKPEVLTENRFLAMKLLNWIFIVLTLVKAYYITWDFMHMRDEVKPLRRAVVWTAIFLICYLVLILLIEGDYIYEVYKNNYMKFTF
;
A
#
# COMPACT_ATOMS: atom_id res chain seq x y z
N MET A 1 -31.45 -23.66 -0.08
CA MET A 1 -31.47 -22.48 -0.96
C MET A 1 -30.03 -22.14 -1.29
N ALA A 2 -29.63 -22.29 -2.55
CA ALA A 2 -28.25 -22.09 -2.99
C ALA A 2 -27.88 -20.61 -2.86
N HIS A 3 -27.00 -20.29 -1.91
CA HIS A 3 -26.40 -18.96 -1.82
C HIS A 3 -25.41 -18.83 -2.99
N ASP A 4 -25.84 -18.09 -4.01
CA ASP A 4 -25.07 -17.75 -5.20
C ASP A 4 -23.83 -16.94 -4.77
N HIS A 5 -22.68 -17.63 -4.69
CA HIS A 5 -21.42 -17.05 -4.25
C HIS A 5 -20.86 -16.19 -5.40
N LYS A 6 -21.27 -14.92 -5.43
CA LYS A 6 -20.97 -13.98 -6.51
C LYS A 6 -19.48 -13.61 -6.49
N LEU A 7 -18.67 -14.40 -7.20
CA LEU A 7 -17.23 -14.20 -7.41
C LEU A 7 -16.99 -13.06 -8.40
N ALA A 8 -17.26 -11.84 -7.97
CA ALA A 8 -17.02 -10.62 -8.76
C ALA A 8 -15.69 -9.94 -8.38
N ILE A 9 -14.99 -9.42 -9.38
CA ILE A 9 -13.95 -8.39 -9.24
C ILE A 9 -14.55 -7.06 -9.76
N PHE A 10 -14.08 -5.90 -9.28
CA PHE A 10 -14.57 -4.57 -9.69
C PHE A 10 -16.09 -4.36 -9.53
N ARG A 11 -16.64 -4.55 -8.33
CA ARG A 11 -18.08 -4.31 -8.05
C ARG A 11 -19.07 -5.07 -8.97
N GLY A 12 -18.66 -6.12 -9.67
CA GLY A 12 -19.55 -6.92 -10.53
C GLY A 12 -19.21 -6.94 -12.02
N LEU A 13 -18.16 -6.25 -12.47
CA LEU A 13 -17.86 -6.13 -13.91
C LEU A 13 -17.34 -7.43 -14.53
N ILE A 14 -16.66 -8.28 -13.77
CA ILE A 14 -16.14 -9.57 -14.25
C ILE A 14 -16.59 -10.66 -13.28
N THR A 15 -17.43 -11.56 -13.78
CA THR A 15 -17.92 -12.73 -13.05
C THR A 15 -17.07 -13.94 -13.44
N PHE A 16 -16.52 -14.64 -12.45
CA PHE A 16 -15.68 -15.81 -12.68
C PHE A 16 -16.42 -17.08 -12.35
N LYS A 17 -16.28 -18.09 -13.22
CA LYS A 17 -16.87 -19.43 -13.03
C LYS A 17 -16.15 -20.25 -11.95
N SER A 18 -14.90 -19.89 -11.60
CA SER A 18 -14.04 -20.60 -10.64
C SER A 18 -13.10 -19.63 -9.89
N ASN A 19 -12.75 -19.99 -8.64
CA ASN A 19 -11.81 -19.26 -7.79
C ASN A 19 -10.42 -19.15 -8.44
N GLU A 20 -9.96 -20.19 -9.13
CA GLU A 20 -8.65 -20.18 -9.81
C GLU A 20 -8.56 -19.11 -10.90
N ARG A 21 -9.64 -18.96 -11.68
CA ARG A 21 -9.71 -17.96 -12.75
C ARG A 21 -9.78 -16.54 -12.19
N LYS A 22 -10.43 -16.37 -11.03
CA LYS A 22 -10.45 -15.11 -10.29
C LYS A 22 -9.04 -14.73 -9.82
N ILE A 23 -8.31 -15.66 -9.22
CA ILE A 23 -6.93 -15.44 -8.74
C ILE A 23 -6.02 -15.03 -9.90
N TRP A 24 -6.08 -15.74 -11.04
CA TRP A 24 -5.31 -15.38 -12.23
C TRP A 24 -5.67 -13.99 -12.79
N GLY A 25 -6.95 -13.60 -12.73
CA GLY A 25 -7.39 -12.26 -13.13
C GLY A 25 -6.81 -11.16 -12.23
N VAL A 26 -6.86 -11.34 -10.90
CA VAL A 26 -6.28 -10.38 -9.94
C VAL A 26 -4.76 -10.34 -10.07
N PHE A 27 -4.11 -11.49 -10.23
CA PHE A 27 -2.66 -11.58 -10.43
C PHE A 27 -2.21 -10.78 -11.66
N ALA A 28 -2.86 -10.96 -12.80
CA ALA A 28 -2.54 -10.22 -14.01
C ALA A 28 -2.74 -8.70 -13.82
N PHE A 29 -3.83 -8.29 -13.18
CA PHE A 29 -4.07 -6.88 -12.85
C PHE A 29 -2.96 -6.30 -11.96
N LEU A 30 -2.61 -7.00 -10.88
CA LEU A 30 -1.55 -6.56 -9.96
C LEU A 30 -0.17 -6.54 -10.62
N SER A 31 0.11 -7.47 -11.53
CA SER A 31 1.33 -7.48 -12.33
C SER A 31 1.42 -6.23 -13.19
N VAL A 32 0.35 -5.89 -13.93
CA VAL A 32 0.30 -4.67 -14.76
C VAL A 32 0.48 -3.41 -13.91
N VAL A 33 -0.24 -3.29 -12.79
CA VAL A 33 -0.09 -2.14 -11.88
C VAL A 33 1.35 -2.02 -11.37
N THR A 34 1.99 -3.13 -11.05
CA THR A 34 3.38 -3.13 -10.57
C THR A 34 4.38 -2.77 -11.66
N VAL A 35 4.19 -3.25 -12.90
CA VAL A 35 5.02 -2.86 -14.04
C VAL A 35 4.90 -1.36 -14.31
N VAL A 36 3.68 -0.82 -14.28
CA VAL A 36 3.45 0.63 -14.44
C VAL A 36 4.15 1.42 -13.34
N GLU A 37 4.06 0.97 -12.09
CA GLU A 37 4.74 1.63 -10.96
C GLU A 37 6.26 1.64 -11.13
N VAL A 38 6.87 0.51 -11.50
CA VAL A 38 8.32 0.43 -11.74
C VAL A 38 8.73 1.29 -12.94
N ALA A 39 7.95 1.27 -14.02
CA ALA A 39 8.21 2.10 -15.19
C ALA A 39 8.17 3.60 -14.86
N LEU A 40 7.15 4.05 -14.11
CA LEU A 40 7.06 5.42 -13.60
C LEU A 40 8.22 5.76 -12.65
N GLY A 41 8.69 4.79 -11.87
CA GLY A 41 9.83 4.93 -10.96
C GLY A 41 11.17 5.08 -11.68
N ILE A 42 11.33 4.48 -12.86
CA ILE A 42 12.54 4.61 -13.69
C ILE A 42 12.48 5.88 -14.53
N ILE A 43 11.38 6.09 -15.25
CA ILE A 43 11.26 7.20 -16.23
C ILE A 43 11.14 8.55 -15.52
N LYS A 44 10.48 8.60 -14.35
CA LYS A 44 10.28 9.82 -13.53
C LYS A 44 9.95 11.06 -14.38
N PRO A 45 8.83 11.04 -15.13
CA PRO A 45 8.54 12.10 -16.09
C PRO A 45 8.47 13.47 -15.42
N GLU A 46 8.99 14.49 -16.12
CA GLU A 46 9.12 15.87 -15.63
C GLU A 46 7.78 16.43 -15.14
N VAL A 47 6.68 16.18 -15.87
CA VAL A 47 5.32 16.59 -15.49
C VAL A 47 4.90 16.10 -14.09
N LEU A 48 5.35 14.90 -13.66
CA LEU A 48 5.02 14.34 -12.36
C LEU A 48 6.02 14.73 -11.26
N THR A 49 7.17 15.29 -11.62
CA THR A 49 8.24 15.63 -10.68
C THR A 49 8.37 17.14 -10.44
N GLU A 50 8.01 17.96 -11.41
CA GLU A 50 7.98 19.42 -11.32
C GLU A 50 6.73 19.91 -10.57
N ASN A 51 5.60 19.26 -10.80
CA ASN A 51 4.37 19.56 -10.11
C ASN A 51 4.40 19.00 -8.67
N ARG A 52 4.40 19.92 -7.70
CA ARG A 52 4.36 19.59 -6.27
C ARG A 52 2.96 19.79 -5.73
N PHE A 53 2.47 18.80 -4.99
CA PHE A 53 1.21 18.84 -4.27
C PHE A 53 1.44 18.51 -2.81
N LEU A 54 0.99 19.38 -1.89
CA LEU A 54 1.17 19.24 -0.44
C LEU A 54 2.62 18.91 -0.05
N ALA A 55 3.55 19.77 -0.49
CA ALA A 55 5.00 19.68 -0.26
C ALA A 55 5.74 18.47 -0.90
N MET A 56 5.04 17.51 -1.51
CA MET A 56 5.63 16.35 -2.18
C MET A 56 5.41 16.38 -3.70
N LYS A 57 6.27 15.68 -4.45
CA LYS A 57 6.10 15.51 -5.90
C LYS A 57 4.81 14.73 -6.18
N LEU A 58 4.08 15.06 -7.24
CA LEU A 58 2.90 14.30 -7.67
C LEU A 58 3.21 12.81 -7.89
N LEU A 59 4.42 12.51 -8.35
CA LEU A 59 4.91 11.14 -8.47
C LEU A 59 4.74 10.36 -7.15
N ASN A 60 5.16 10.94 -6.01
CA ASN A 60 5.07 10.27 -4.70
C ASN A 60 3.62 9.96 -4.31
N TRP A 61 2.69 10.86 -4.62
CA TRP A 61 1.26 10.63 -4.39
C TRP A 61 0.73 9.45 -5.20
N ILE A 62 1.13 9.34 -6.47
CA ILE A 62 0.77 8.19 -7.31
C ILE A 62 1.31 6.90 -6.71
N PHE A 63 2.56 6.88 -6.27
CA PHE A 63 3.16 5.70 -5.63
C PHE A 63 2.41 5.27 -4.36
N ILE A 64 2.05 6.22 -3.49
CA ILE A 64 1.28 5.92 -2.28
C ILE A 64 -0.07 5.32 -2.63
N VAL A 65 -0.81 5.93 -3.57
CA VAL A 65 -2.13 5.45 -3.99
C VAL A 65 -2.04 4.07 -4.64
N LEU A 66 -1.11 3.86 -5.58
CA LEU A 66 -0.91 2.57 -6.23
C LEU A 66 -0.52 1.48 -5.22
N THR A 67 0.30 1.80 -4.22
CA THR A 67 0.68 0.88 -3.14
C THR A 67 -0.52 0.48 -2.30
N LEU A 68 -1.38 1.43 -1.92
CA LEU A 68 -2.61 1.15 -1.16
C LEU A 68 -3.59 0.29 -1.97
N VAL A 69 -3.76 0.60 -3.26
CA VAL A 69 -4.61 -0.19 -4.17
C VAL A 69 -4.10 -1.63 -4.26
N LYS A 70 -2.80 -1.83 -4.43
CA LYS A 70 -2.21 -3.18 -4.45
C LYS A 70 -2.44 -3.92 -3.14
N ALA A 71 -2.16 -3.27 -2.00
CA ALA A 71 -2.34 -3.88 -0.68
C ALA A 71 -3.80 -4.32 -0.45
N TYR A 72 -4.77 -3.52 -0.89
CA TYR A 72 -6.19 -3.87 -0.84
C TYR A 72 -6.50 -5.15 -1.62
N TYR A 73 -6.12 -5.23 -2.89
CA TYR A 73 -6.40 -6.40 -3.73
C TYR A 73 -5.64 -7.65 -3.24
N ILE A 74 -4.42 -7.51 -2.73
CA ILE A 74 -3.70 -8.65 -2.14
C ILE A 74 -4.44 -9.20 -0.93
N THR A 75 -4.85 -8.31 -0.02
CA THR A 75 -5.51 -8.70 1.23
C THR A 75 -6.88 -9.31 0.97
N TRP A 76 -7.66 -8.72 0.06
CA TRP A 76 -9.01 -9.23 -0.24
C TRP A 76 -8.99 -10.53 -1.03
N ASP A 77 -8.15 -10.64 -2.07
CA ASP A 77 -8.23 -11.73 -3.04
C ASP A 77 -7.20 -12.84 -2.82
N PHE A 78 -5.96 -12.56 -2.41
CA PHE A 78 -4.97 -13.62 -2.12
C PHE A 78 -5.07 -14.13 -0.68
N MET A 79 -5.29 -13.23 0.28
CA MET A 79 -5.45 -13.62 1.69
C MET A 79 -6.89 -14.01 2.06
N HIS A 80 -7.81 -14.06 1.07
CA HIS A 80 -9.21 -14.48 1.22
C HIS A 80 -10.02 -13.70 2.27
N MET A 81 -9.52 -12.55 2.74
CA MET A 81 -10.15 -11.76 3.80
C MET A 81 -11.55 -11.26 3.46
N ARG A 82 -11.92 -11.27 2.18
CA ARG A 82 -13.28 -10.95 1.72
C ARG A 82 -14.32 -11.93 2.23
N ASP A 83 -13.99 -13.22 2.15
CA ASP A 83 -14.93 -14.32 2.38
C ASP A 83 -14.91 -14.77 3.86
N GLU A 84 -14.10 -14.08 4.69
CA GLU A 84 -13.97 -14.28 6.13
C GLU A 84 -15.02 -13.56 6.99
N VAL A 85 -15.16 -14.02 8.23
CA VAL A 85 -16.08 -13.42 9.21
C VAL A 85 -15.70 -11.96 9.50
N LYS A 86 -16.71 -11.08 9.56
CA LYS A 86 -16.55 -9.64 9.82
C LYS A 86 -15.62 -9.30 11.01
N PRO A 87 -15.69 -9.97 12.19
CA PRO A 87 -14.79 -9.67 13.29
C PRO A 87 -13.33 -10.01 12.98
N LEU A 88 -13.05 -11.14 12.32
CA LEU A 88 -11.68 -11.53 11.94
C LEU A 88 -11.08 -10.51 10.96
N ARG A 89 -11.88 -10.09 9.96
CA ARG A 89 -11.44 -9.05 9.03
C ARG A 89 -11.08 -7.74 9.72
N ARG A 90 -11.91 -7.32 10.68
CA ARG A 90 -11.67 -6.09 11.45
C ARG A 90 -10.42 -6.22 12.31
N ALA A 91 -10.22 -7.34 12.98
CA ALA A 91 -9.04 -7.56 13.81
C ALA A 91 -7.75 -7.36 13.01
N VAL A 92 -7.62 -8.02 11.86
CA VAL A 92 -6.41 -7.91 11.02
C VAL A 92 -6.21 -6.50 10.49
N VAL A 93 -7.24 -5.88 9.91
CA VAL A 93 -7.11 -4.55 9.29
C VAL A 93 -6.84 -3.47 10.33
N TRP A 94 -7.54 -3.48 11.48
CA TRP A 94 -7.31 -2.49 12.53
C TRP A 94 -5.94 -2.63 13.17
N THR A 95 -5.49 -3.86 13.44
CA THR A 95 -4.14 -4.09 13.97
C THR A 95 -3.07 -3.62 13.00
N ALA A 96 -3.21 -3.89 11.70
CA ALA A 96 -2.25 -3.42 10.70
C ALA A 96 -2.17 -1.88 10.64
N ILE A 97 -3.32 -1.20 10.62
CA ILE A 97 -3.38 0.27 10.61
C ILE A 97 -2.75 0.84 11.89
N PHE A 98 -3.12 0.30 13.04
CA PHE A 98 -2.57 0.71 14.33
C PHE A 98 -1.04 0.55 14.35
N LEU A 99 -0.53 -0.58 13.89
CA LEU A 99 0.90 -0.86 13.85
C LEU A 99 1.66 0.09 12.92
N ILE A 100 1.11 0.41 11.75
CA ILE A 100 1.71 1.39 10.82
C ILE A 100 1.76 2.78 11.46
N CYS A 101 0.67 3.26 12.04
CA CYS A 101 0.63 4.56 12.71
C CYS A 101 1.60 4.61 13.90
N TYR A 102 1.67 3.54 14.68
CA TYR A 102 2.57 3.43 15.82
C TYR A 102 4.04 3.41 15.39
N LEU A 103 4.37 2.69 14.32
CA LEU A 103 5.72 2.65 13.75
C LEU A 103 6.15 4.04 13.26
N VAL A 104 5.28 4.75 12.54
CA VAL A 104 5.55 6.13 12.09
C VAL A 104 5.79 7.05 13.28
N LEU A 105 4.98 6.92 14.34
CA LEU A 105 5.15 7.71 15.57
C LEU A 105 6.52 7.47 16.21
N ILE A 106 6.93 6.21 16.42
CA ILE A 106 8.23 5.91 17.03
C ILE A 106 9.37 6.45 16.17
N LEU A 107 9.32 6.25 14.85
CA LEU A 107 10.37 6.73 13.95
C LEU A 107 10.52 8.26 13.97
N LEU A 108 9.42 8.99 14.13
CA LEU A 108 9.47 10.45 14.26
C LEU A 108 10.05 10.89 15.60
N ILE A 109 9.68 10.25 16.72
CA ILE A 109 10.23 10.56 18.04
C ILE A 109 11.73 10.27 18.09
N GLU A 110 12.13 9.07 17.65
CA GLU A 110 13.53 8.67 17.63
C GLU A 110 14.35 9.53 16.66
N GLY A 111 13.78 9.87 15.49
CA GLY A 111 14.42 10.76 14.53
C GLY A 111 14.67 12.16 15.07
N ASP A 112 13.70 12.71 15.82
CA ASP A 112 13.82 14.02 16.46
C ASP A 112 14.85 14.00 17.60
N TYR A 113 14.82 12.97 18.45
CA TYR A 113 15.81 12.78 19.50
C TYR A 113 17.25 12.70 18.95
N ILE A 114 17.45 11.92 17.90
CA ILE A 114 18.75 11.81 17.23
C ILE A 114 19.18 13.17 16.66
N TYR A 115 18.26 13.90 16.02
CA TYR A 115 18.53 15.24 15.48
C TYR A 115 18.98 16.23 16.57
N GLU A 116 18.32 16.26 17.72
CA GLU A 116 18.70 17.10 18.85
C GLU A 116 20.08 16.74 19.42
N VAL A 117 20.38 15.45 19.54
CA VAL A 117 21.70 14.97 19.99
C VAL A 117 22.80 15.45 19.05
N TYR A 118 22.61 15.36 17.73
CA TYR A 118 23.59 15.86 16.75
C TYR A 118 23.72 17.38 16.76
N LYS A 119 22.63 18.12 17.02
CA LYS A 119 22.63 19.58 17.04
C LYS A 119 23.28 20.17 18.29
N ASN A 120 23.07 19.55 19.45
CA ASN A 120 23.49 20.08 20.75
C ASN A 120 24.87 19.57 21.20
N ASN A 121 25.35 18.46 20.65
CA ASN A 121 26.70 17.96 20.97
C ASN A 121 27.72 18.50 19.96
N TYR A 122 28.76 19.15 20.48
CA TYR A 122 29.98 19.43 19.71
C TYR A 122 30.58 18.09 19.26
N MET A 123 30.92 17.94 17.97
CA MET A 123 31.68 16.79 17.49
C MET A 123 33.01 16.72 18.27
N LYS A 124 33.09 15.83 19.27
CA LYS A 124 34.28 15.69 20.13
C LYS A 124 35.36 14.77 19.55
N PHE A 125 35.08 14.07 18.45
CA PHE A 125 36.04 13.17 17.81
C PHE A 125 36.11 13.42 16.30
N THR A 126 36.95 14.39 15.92
CA THR A 126 37.71 14.33 14.66
C THR A 126 38.99 13.57 14.96
N PHE A 127 39.16 12.38 14.38
CA PHE A 127 40.46 11.74 14.17
C PHE A 127 40.81 11.85 12.69
#